data_AF-A0A2X1PNJ3-F1
#
_entry.id   AF-A0A2X1PNJ3-F1
#
_cell.length_a   1.000
_cell.length_b   1.000
_cell.length_c   1.000
_cell.angle_alpha   90.00
_cell.angle_beta   90.00
_cell.angle_gamma   90.00
#
_symmetry.space_group_name_H-M   'P 1'
#
loop_
_entity.id
_entity.type
_entity.pdbx_description
1 polymer ?
#
loop_
_entity_poly.entity_id
_entity_poly.type
_entity_poly.pdbx_seq_one_letter_code
_entity_poly.pdbx_strand_id
1 'polypeptide(L)'
;MIGRLQGILLEKQPPEILLNVQGVGYELLLPMTSFYDLPEIGQETTLFTHLVVREDAHLLFGFAQKTDRTLFRELIKTNGVWA
;
A
#
# COMPACT_ATOMS: atom_id res chain seq x y z
N MET A 1 -3.96 8.56 10.72
CA MET A 1 -4.48 7.76 9.59
C MET A 1 -3.78 8.21 8.31
N ILE A 2 -3.03 7.32 7.66
CA ILE A 2 -2.39 7.61 6.36
C ILE A 2 -3.37 7.11 5.29
N GLY A 3 -3.86 8.00 4.42
CA GLY A 3 -4.90 7.68 3.44
C GLY A 3 -4.44 7.73 1.97
N ARG A 4 -3.31 8.40 1.70
CA ARG A 4 -2.69 8.54 0.39
C ARG A 4 -1.22 8.89 0.60
N LEU A 5 -0.35 8.31 -0.21
CA LEU A 5 1.05 8.71 -0.32
C LEU A 5 1.36 9.03 -1.78
N GLN A 6 2.23 10.01 -1.98
CA GLN A 6 2.74 10.42 -3.27
C GLN A 6 4.25 10.58 -3.14
N GLY A 7 5.00 9.92 -4.01
CA GLY A 7 6.45 9.84 -3.88
C GLY A 7 7.12 9.07 -4.99
N ILE A 8 8.42 8.88 -4.87
CA ILE A 8 9.26 8.17 -5.84
C ILE A 8 9.33 6.71 -5.47
N LEU A 9 9.04 5.82 -6.42
CA LEU A 9 9.19 4.39 -6.22
C LEU A 9 10.67 4.01 -6.21
N LEU A 10 11.19 3.55 -5.07
CA LEU A 10 12.59 3.17 -4.94
C LEU A 10 12.83 1.70 -5.25
N GLU A 11 11.94 0.81 -4.79
CA GLU A 11 12.12 -0.63 -4.92
C GLU A 11 10.78 -1.33 -5.18
N LYS A 12 10.86 -2.46 -5.90
CA LYS A 12 9.74 -3.36 -6.21
C LYS A 12 10.13 -4.78 -5.86
N GLN A 13 9.57 -5.34 -4.78
CA GLN A 13 9.79 -6.72 -4.38
C GLN A 13 8.45 -7.35 -3.94
N PRO A 14 7.64 -7.87 -4.87
CA PRO A 14 6.30 -8.36 -4.55
C PRO A 14 6.27 -9.31 -3.34
N PRO A 15 5.36 -9.08 -2.36
CA PRO A 15 4.25 -8.12 -2.37
C PRO A 15 4.59 -6.72 -1.83
N GLU A 16 5.86 -6.41 -1.61
CA GLU A 16 6.33 -5.19 -0.96
C GLU A 16 6.95 -4.17 -1.93
N ILE A 17 6.78 -2.90 -1.64
CA ILE A 17 7.49 -1.80 -2.31
C ILE A 17 8.07 -0.83 -1.29
N LEU A 18 9.09 -0.09 -1.74
CA LEU A 18 9.65 1.04 -1.01
C LEU A 18 9.30 2.34 -1.74
N LEU A 19 8.56 3.24 -1.08
CA LEU A 19 8.17 4.55 -1.61
C LEU A 19 8.86 5.67 -0.82
N ASN A 20 9.64 6.50 -1.51
CA ASN A 20 10.22 7.70 -0.93
C ASN A 20 9.26 8.88 -1.01
N VAL A 21 8.82 9.37 0.13
CA VAL A 21 7.99 10.55 0.26
C VAL A 21 8.78 11.62 0.99
N GLN A 22 9.30 12.61 0.24
CA GLN A 22 10.05 13.75 0.77
C GLN A 22 11.22 13.38 1.71
N GLY A 23 11.92 12.27 1.41
CA GLY A 23 13.06 11.79 2.21
C GLY A 23 12.73 10.71 3.24
N VAL A 24 11.45 10.33 3.37
CA VAL A 24 11.03 9.22 4.23
C VAL A 24 10.66 8.02 3.37
N GLY A 25 11.35 6.89 3.60
CA GLY A 25 11.03 5.61 2.97
C GLY A 25 9.87 4.93 3.68
N TYR A 26 8.78 4.70 2.94
CA TYR A 26 7.64 3.93 3.40
C TYR A 26 7.65 2.55 2.74
N GLU A 27 7.59 1.51 3.56
CA GLU A 27 7.33 0.14 3.13
C GLU A 27 5.82 -0.06 3.00
N LEU A 28 5.37 -0.54 1.84
CA LEU A 28 3.95 -0.82 1.60
C LEU A 28 3.76 -2.24 1.04
N LEU A 29 2.73 -2.91 1.55
CA LEU A 29 2.23 -4.17 1.00
C LEU A 29 1.15 -3.89 -0.04
N LEU A 30 1.30 -4.43 -1.24
CA LEU A 30 0.36 -4.26 -2.34
C LEU A 30 -0.20 -5.62 -2.81
N PRO A 31 -1.48 -5.68 -3.18
CA PRO A 31 -2.01 -6.79 -3.96
C PRO A 31 -1.29 -6.89 -5.32
N MET A 32 -1.14 -8.10 -5.85
CA MET A 32 -0.52 -8.34 -7.17
C MET A 32 -1.20 -7.53 -8.29
N THR A 33 -2.53 -7.32 -8.20
CA THR A 33 -3.27 -6.51 -9.17
C THR A 33 -2.80 -5.06 -9.21
N SER A 34 -2.59 -4.42 -8.06
CA SER A 34 -2.06 -3.05 -7.99
C SER A 34 -0.59 -2.97 -8.39
N PHE A 35 0.16 -4.08 -8.32
CA PHE A 35 1.57 -4.13 -8.72
C PHE A 35 1.77 -3.91 -10.22
N TYR A 36 0.84 -4.40 -11.04
CA TYR A 36 0.88 -4.21 -12.50
C TYR A 36 0.68 -2.76 -12.92
N ASP A 37 -0.03 -1.96 -12.11
CA ASP A 37 -0.28 -0.54 -12.36
C ASP A 37 0.88 0.36 -11.89
N LEU A 38 1.90 -0.20 -11.23
CA LEU A 38 3.02 0.59 -10.72
C LEU A 38 3.95 1.04 -11.86
N PRO A 39 4.36 2.32 -11.88
CA PRO A 39 5.35 2.82 -12.83
C PRO A 39 6.73 2.22 -12.55
N GLU A 40 7.72 2.48 -13.40
CA GLU A 40 9.09 1.99 -13.21
C GLU A 40 9.75 2.55 -11.94
N ILE A 41 10.79 1.86 -11.47
CA ILE A 41 11.62 2.35 -10.35
C ILE A 41 12.23 3.71 -10.73
N GLY A 42 12.23 4.65 -9.81
CA GLY A 42 12.69 6.03 -9.99
C GLY A 42 11.60 6.99 -10.47
N GLN A 43 10.40 6.50 -10.80
CA GLN A 43 9.27 7.35 -11.19
C GLN A 43 8.37 7.71 -10.02
N GLU A 44 7.67 8.84 -10.16
CA GLU A 44 6.67 9.27 -9.19
C GLU A 44 5.39 8.43 -9.31
N THR A 45 4.84 8.03 -8.17
CA THR A 45 3.55 7.35 -8.10
C THR A 45 2.70 7.89 -6.95
N THR A 46 1.40 7.69 -7.08
CA THR A 46 0.43 7.96 -6.03
C THR A 46 -0.27 6.66 -5.67
N LEU A 47 -0.31 6.35 -4.38
CA LEU A 47 -1.00 5.18 -3.85
C LEU A 47 -2.02 5.59 -2.80
N PHE A 48 -3.18 4.95 -2.86
CA PHE A 48 -4.14 4.98 -1.77
C PHE A 48 -3.68 4.00 -0.70
N THR A 49 -3.69 4.43 0.56
CA THR A 49 -3.17 3.60 1.63
C THR A 49 -4.22 3.25 2.66
N HIS A 50 -4.01 2.12 3.33
CA HIS A 50 -4.75 1.69 4.50
C HIS A 50 -3.77 1.20 5.56
N LEU A 51 -3.69 1.94 6.67
CA LEU A 51 -2.87 1.56 7.82
C LEU A 51 -3.67 0.60 8.70
N VAL A 52 -3.12 -0.59 8.92
CA VAL A 52 -3.60 -1.57 9.89
C VAL A 52 -2.66 -1.50 11.10
N VAL A 53 -3.23 -1.20 12.26
CA VAL A 53 -2.51 -1.16 13.54
C VAL A 53 -2.91 -2.38 14.33
N ARG A 54 -1.94 -3.24 14.66
CA ARG A 54 -2.08 -4.39 15.54
C ARG A 54 -1.23 -4.15 16.79
N GLU A 55 -1.32 -5.04 17.78
CA GLU A 55 -0.54 -4.92 19.01
C GLU A 55 0.97 -5.07 18.78
N ASP A 56 1.36 -5.80 17.74
CA ASP A 56 2.75 -6.18 17.42
C ASP A 56 3.34 -5.47 16.20
N ALA A 57 2.48 -4.89 15.34
CA ALA A 57 2.93 -4.35 14.05
C ALA A 57 2.07 -3.20 13.53
N HIS A 58 2.73 -2.33 12.75
CA HIS A 58 2.09 -1.32 11.90
C HIS A 58 2.27 -1.75 10.45
N LEU A 59 1.19 -2.13 9.78
CA LEU A 59 1.21 -2.57 8.39
C LEU A 59 0.55 -1.53 7.51
N LEU A 60 1.25 -1.08 6.47
CA LEU A 60 0.72 -0.12 5.51
C LEU A 60 0.40 -0.83 4.19
N PHE A 61 -0.88 -0.93 3.86
CA PHE A 61 -1.32 -1.48 2.58
C PHE A 61 -1.45 -0.37 1.54
N GLY A 62 -0.95 -0.60 0.33
CA GLY A 62 -1.04 0.30 -0.81
C GLY A 62 -1.98 -0.23 -1.90
N PHE A 63 -2.61 0.69 -2.63
CA PHE A 63 -3.51 0.40 -3.73
C PHE A 63 -3.36 1.46 -4.82
N ALA A 64 -3.32 1.03 -6.09
CA ALA A 64 -3.30 1.95 -7.22
C ALA A 64 -4.63 2.72 -7.33
N GLN A 65 -5.76 2.05 -7.05
CA GLN A 65 -7.09 2.64 -7.14
C GLN A 65 -7.80 2.73 -5.79
N LYS A 66 -8.65 3.76 -5.64
CA LYS A 66 -9.45 3.97 -4.42
C LYS A 66 -10.50 2.87 -4.23
N THR A 67 -11.03 2.33 -5.32
CA THR A 67 -11.99 1.22 -5.37
C THR A 67 -11.39 -0.03 -4.74
N ASP A 68 -10.16 -0.39 -5.10
CA ASP A 68 -9.45 -1.55 -4.55
C ASP A 68 -9.27 -1.45 -3.05
N ARG A 69 -8.83 -0.27 -2.56
CA ARG A 69 -8.75 -0.02 -1.12
C ARG A 69 -10.10 -0.18 -0.44
N THR A 70 -11.18 0.27 -1.09
CA THR A 70 -12.53 0.21 -0.51
C THR A 70 -12.97 -1.24 -0.40
N LEU A 71 -12.77 -2.04 -1.45
CA LEU A 71 -13.01 -3.47 -1.43
C LEU A 71 -12.20 -4.17 -0.34
N PHE A 72 -10.90 -3.90 -0.26
CA PHE A 72 -10.04 -4.43 0.80
C PHE A 72 -10.57 -4.10 2.20
N ARG A 73 -10.97 -2.85 2.43
CA ARG A 73 -11.54 -2.41 3.72
C ARG A 73 -12.84 -3.11 4.07
N GLU A 74 -13.67 -3.46 3.10
CA GLU A 74 -14.87 -4.27 3.36
C GLU A 74 -14.50 -5.73 3.66
N LEU A 75 -13.54 -6.31 2.91
CA LEU A 75 -13.08 -7.68 3.14
C LEU A 75 -12.49 -7.89 4.54
N ILE A 76 -11.70 -6.94 5.03
CA ILE A 76 -11.08 -7.03 6.36
C ILE A 76 -12.07 -6.79 7.50
N LYS A 77 -13.22 -6.16 7.24
CA LYS A 77 -14.27 -5.92 8.26
C LYS A 77 -15.12 -7.16 8.51
N THR A 78 -15.32 -8.01 7.51
CA THR A 78 -15.97 -9.31 7.71
C THR A 78 -15.04 -10.22 8.51
N ASN A 79 -15.37 -10.41 9.79
CA ASN A 79 -14.67 -11.09 10.89
C ASN A 79 -14.15 -12.55 10.66
N GLY A 80 -13.69 -12.93 9.47
CA GLY A 80 -13.23 -14.30 9.21
C GLY A 80 -12.12 -14.49 8.18
N VAL A 81 -11.65 -13.43 7.50
CA VAL A 81 -10.61 -13.58 6.45
C VAL A 81 -9.19 -13.35 6.99
N TRP A 82 -9.05 -12.86 8.23
CA TRP A 82 -7.77 -12.54 8.87
C TRP A 82 -7.58 -13.25 10.23
N ALA A 83 -8.27 -14.38 10.44
CA ALA A 83 -7.98 -15.28 11.57
C ALA A 83 -6.79 -16.18 11.22
#